data_AF-A0A818XKZ0-F1
#
_entry.id   AF-A0A818XKZ0-F1
#
_cell.length_a   1.000
_cell.length_b   1.000
_cell.length_c   1.000
_cell.angle_alpha   90.00
_cell.angle_beta   90.00
_cell.angle_gamma   90.00
#
_symmetry.space_group_name_H-M   'P 1'
#
loop_
_entity.id
_entity.type
_entity.pdbx_description
1 polymer ?
#
loop_
_entity_poly.entity_id
_entity_poly.type
_entity_poly.pdbx_seq_one_letter_code
_entity_poly.pdbx_strand_id
1 'polypeptide(L)'
;MDTIDFEECLKDSPAYRTQLRQAANHIDLLEDRLEQMLKMCNSVINNGKIFVQEFQKFLKCIFDVRELFSTDEIAYKSLGKFGNYLREIQTLFSNLLEQTSHSLLRTLTRMLKEDIRKVKDQGKLFERLSSDYDMALQKNADASKTKPHICEDASKILTATRSCFGHTSIDYTYQINVLYNQHKVELIELFLSYINFHKAFFHQGYELLSIDTEKDFNTITTEVKFQD
;
A
#
# COMPACT_ATOMS: atom_id res chain seq x y z
N MET A 1 9.85 12.79 -11.30
CA MET A 1 9.79 12.46 -12.72
C MET A 1 8.79 13.43 -13.31
N ASP A 2 9.17 14.14 -14.35
CA ASP A 2 8.28 15.13 -14.95
C ASP A 2 7.23 14.44 -15.82
N THR A 3 6.05 15.04 -15.94
CA THR A 3 4.98 14.54 -16.80
C THR A 3 5.46 14.49 -18.24
N ILE A 4 5.22 13.37 -18.92
CA ILE A 4 5.56 13.20 -20.32
C ILE A 4 4.53 13.95 -21.17
N ASP A 5 5.00 14.79 -22.10
CA ASP A 5 4.16 15.55 -23.01
C ASP A 5 3.49 14.65 -24.06
N PHE A 6 2.18 14.82 -24.25
CA PHE A 6 1.41 14.09 -25.24
C PHE A 6 1.78 14.48 -26.68
N GLU A 7 2.25 15.70 -26.94
CA GLU A 7 2.66 16.10 -28.29
C GLU A 7 3.88 15.30 -28.80
N GLU A 8 4.76 14.89 -27.90
CA GLU A 8 5.94 14.09 -28.23
C GLU A 8 5.58 12.62 -28.54
N CYS A 9 4.42 12.14 -28.08
CA CYS A 9 3.96 10.76 -28.33
C CYS A 9 3.74 10.48 -29.83
N LEU A 10 3.19 11.45 -30.56
CA LEU A 10 2.89 11.30 -31.99
C LEU A 10 4.10 11.56 -32.89
N LYS A 11 5.11 12.25 -32.37
CA LYS A 11 6.39 12.49 -33.07
C LYS A 11 7.32 11.29 -33.01
N ASP A 12 7.09 10.40 -32.04
CA ASP A 12 7.93 9.23 -31.76
C ASP A 12 9.42 9.55 -31.67
N SER A 13 9.75 10.65 -30.98
CA SER A 13 11.12 11.14 -30.94
C SER A 13 12.04 10.22 -30.12
N PRO A 14 13.35 10.14 -30.42
CA PRO A 14 14.30 9.41 -29.58
C PRO A 14 14.32 9.89 -28.12
N ALA A 15 14.03 11.18 -27.90
CA ALA A 15 13.88 11.78 -26.59
C ALA A 15 12.67 11.20 -25.85
N TYR A 16 11.49 11.17 -26.49
CA TYR A 16 10.28 10.53 -25.97
C TYR A 16 10.52 9.06 -25.59
N ARG A 17 11.13 8.29 -26.50
CA ARG A 17 11.49 6.88 -26.24
C ARG A 17 12.41 6.72 -25.04
N THR A 18 13.32 7.66 -24.82
CA THR A 18 14.21 7.66 -23.65
C THR A 18 13.45 7.95 -22.36
N GLN A 19 12.55 8.93 -22.38
CA GLN A 19 11.69 9.25 -21.23
C GLN A 19 10.79 8.07 -20.86
N LEU A 20 10.17 7.39 -21.84
CA LEU A 20 9.36 6.19 -21.58
C LEU A 20 10.17 5.07 -20.92
N ARG A 21 11.39 4.81 -21.40
CA ARG A 21 12.26 3.79 -20.78
C ARG A 21 12.62 4.15 -19.34
N GLN A 22 12.92 5.42 -19.08
CA GLN A 22 13.17 5.89 -17.72
C GLN A 22 11.92 5.75 -16.84
N ALA A 23 10.73 6.02 -17.38
CA ALA A 23 9.46 5.81 -16.71
C ALA A 23 9.24 4.34 -16.32
N ALA A 24 9.42 3.44 -17.28
CA ALA A 24 9.25 2.01 -17.10
C ALA A 24 10.20 1.49 -15.99
N ASN A 25 11.49 1.86 -16.06
CA ASN A 25 12.46 1.50 -15.03
C ASN A 25 12.10 2.05 -13.65
N HIS A 26 11.55 3.27 -13.58
CA HIS A 26 11.08 3.85 -12.32
C HIS A 26 9.86 3.10 -11.77
N ILE A 27 8.94 2.66 -12.63
CA ILE A 27 7.78 1.86 -12.26
C ILE A 27 8.21 0.49 -11.72
N ASP A 28 9.16 -0.18 -12.36
CA ASP A 28 9.71 -1.46 -11.86
C ASP A 28 10.36 -1.27 -10.48
N LEU A 29 11.15 -0.20 -10.28
CA LEU A 29 11.72 0.12 -8.98
C LEU A 29 10.65 0.44 -7.93
N LEU A 30 9.59 1.15 -8.32
CA LEU A 30 8.47 1.47 -7.43
C LEU A 30 7.74 0.19 -7.00
N GLU A 31 7.47 -0.72 -7.94
CA GLU A 31 6.87 -2.03 -7.68
C GLU A 31 7.69 -2.80 -6.63
N ASP A 32 8.99 -2.98 -6.86
CA ASP A 32 9.89 -3.67 -5.93
C ASP A 32 9.83 -3.08 -4.51
N ARG A 33 9.82 -1.75 -4.40
CA ARG A 33 9.79 -1.06 -3.10
C ARG A 33 8.43 -1.19 -2.42
N LEU A 34 7.33 -1.13 -3.16
CA LEU A 34 5.98 -1.32 -2.63
C LEU A 34 5.75 -2.79 -2.21
N GLU A 35 6.28 -3.77 -2.94
CA GLU A 35 6.24 -5.18 -2.55
C GLU A 35 6.98 -5.42 -1.24
N GLN A 36 8.18 -4.85 -1.11
CA GLN A 36 8.93 -4.92 0.14
C GLN A 36 8.16 -4.29 1.30
N MET A 37 7.55 -3.13 1.09
CA MET A 37 6.72 -2.45 2.08
C MET A 37 5.50 -3.28 2.48
N LEU A 38 4.79 -3.87 1.52
CA LEU A 38 3.66 -4.75 1.76
C LEU A 38 4.06 -5.97 2.59
N LYS A 39 5.22 -6.56 2.30
CA LYS A 39 5.78 -7.67 3.07
C LYS A 39 6.08 -7.28 4.51
N MET A 40 6.70 -6.12 4.73
CA MET A 40 7.00 -5.62 6.08
C MET A 40 5.72 -5.28 6.85
N CYS A 41 4.73 -4.65 6.21
CA CYS A 41 3.43 -4.36 6.81
C CYS A 41 2.72 -5.64 7.26
N ASN A 42 2.69 -6.67 6.41
CA ASN A 42 2.17 -7.99 6.78
C ASN A 42 2.91 -8.59 7.98
N SER A 43 4.25 -8.48 8.01
CA SER A 43 5.05 -8.97 9.14
C SER A 43 4.70 -8.25 10.44
N VAL A 44 4.58 -6.91 10.43
CA VAL A 44 4.18 -6.11 11.60
C VAL A 44 2.82 -6.55 12.10
N ILE A 45 1.83 -6.71 11.22
CA ILE A 45 0.47 -7.12 11.60
C ILE A 45 0.46 -8.54 12.17
N ASN A 46 1.14 -9.48 11.53
CA ASN A 46 1.17 -10.87 11.98
C ASN A 46 1.87 -11.01 13.33
N ASN A 47 3.01 -10.35 13.52
CA ASN A 47 3.70 -10.33 14.80
C ASN A 47 2.87 -9.63 15.87
N GLY A 48 2.17 -8.54 15.52
CA GLY A 48 1.23 -7.87 16.42
C GLY A 48 0.09 -8.79 16.86
N LYS A 49 -0.47 -9.59 15.95
CA LYS A 49 -1.51 -10.58 16.28
C LYS A 49 -1.00 -11.67 17.22
N ILE A 50 0.22 -12.16 17.01
CA ILE A 50 0.87 -13.11 17.93
C ILE A 50 1.04 -12.47 19.31
N PHE A 51 1.52 -11.23 19.37
CA PHE A 51 1.64 -10.48 20.62
C PHE A 51 0.28 -10.36 21.34
N VAL A 52 -0.79 -10.00 20.63
CA VAL A 52 -2.14 -9.95 21.20
C VAL A 52 -2.54 -11.29 21.78
N GLN A 53 -2.31 -12.40 21.07
CA GLN A 53 -2.64 -13.74 21.56
C GLN A 53 -1.87 -14.12 22.84
N GLU A 54 -0.56 -13.85 22.87
CA GLU A 54 0.25 -14.10 24.07
C GLU A 54 -0.16 -13.18 25.23
N PHE A 55 -0.47 -11.92 24.95
CA PHE A 55 -0.96 -10.98 25.95
C PHE A 55 -2.31 -11.44 26.52
N GLN A 56 -3.15 -12.10 25.72
CA GLN A 56 -4.43 -12.65 26.19
C GLN A 56 -4.22 -13.80 27.18
N LYS A 57 -3.23 -14.66 26.92
CA LYS A 57 -2.84 -15.73 27.84
C LYS A 57 -2.27 -15.16 29.14
N PHE A 58 -1.43 -14.14 29.05
CA PHE A 58 -0.91 -13.44 30.23
C PHE A 58 -2.03 -12.82 31.08
N LEU A 59 -2.99 -12.14 30.45
CA LEU A 59 -4.18 -11.62 31.14
C LEU A 59 -4.95 -12.72 31.88
N LYS A 60 -5.13 -13.88 31.25
CA LYS A 60 -5.77 -15.03 31.90
C LYS A 60 -5.02 -15.42 33.18
N CYS A 61 -3.69 -15.48 33.16
CA CYS A 61 -2.90 -15.77 34.35
C CYS A 61 -3.13 -14.75 35.48
N ILE A 62 -3.29 -13.46 35.17
CA ILE A 62 -3.62 -12.43 36.18
C ILE A 62 -4.98 -12.74 36.83
N PHE A 63 -5.98 -13.10 36.03
CA PHE A 63 -7.30 -13.48 36.56
C PHE A 63 -7.25 -14.80 37.35
N ASP A 64 -6.47 -15.79 36.91
CA ASP A 64 -6.30 -17.04 37.65
C ASP A 64 -5.63 -16.79 39.02
N VAL A 65 -4.61 -15.92 39.07
CA VAL A 65 -3.96 -15.51 40.34
C VAL A 65 -4.94 -14.76 41.24
N ARG A 66 -5.76 -13.86 40.68
CA ARG A 66 -6.81 -13.15 41.42
C ARG A 66 -7.73 -14.12 42.16
N GLU A 67 -8.15 -15.22 41.54
CA GLU A 67 -9.05 -16.20 42.17
C GLU A 67 -8.44 -16.88 43.42
N LEU A 68 -7.10 -16.96 43.51
CA LEU A 68 -6.41 -17.46 44.71
C LEU A 68 -6.60 -16.55 45.93
N PHE A 69 -6.89 -15.27 45.70
CA PHE A 69 -7.13 -14.26 46.74
C PHE A 69 -8.62 -14.00 46.97
N SER A 70 -9.51 -14.93 46.63
CA SER A 70 -10.97 -14.76 46.80
C SER A 70 -11.42 -14.42 48.22
N THR A 71 -10.62 -14.72 49.25
CA THR A 71 -10.89 -14.35 50.65
C THR A 71 -10.31 -13.00 51.06
N ASP A 72 -9.39 -12.43 50.28
CA ASP A 72 -8.82 -11.09 50.48
C ASP A 72 -9.48 -10.11 49.51
N GLU A 73 -10.44 -9.35 50.03
CA GLU A 73 -11.26 -8.45 49.23
C GLU A 73 -10.43 -7.37 48.52
N ILE A 74 -9.38 -6.86 49.17
CA ILE A 74 -8.52 -5.79 48.63
C ILE A 74 -7.69 -6.36 47.48
N ALA A 75 -7.03 -7.50 47.69
CA ALA A 75 -6.23 -8.15 46.66
C ALA A 75 -7.10 -8.60 45.47
N TYR A 76 -8.26 -9.20 45.72
CA TYR A 76 -9.19 -9.68 44.69
C TYR A 76 -9.70 -8.53 43.80
N LYS A 77 -10.09 -7.40 44.41
CA LYS A 77 -10.56 -6.22 43.66
C LYS A 77 -9.43 -5.56 42.88
N SER A 78 -8.26 -5.40 43.49
CA SER A 78 -7.10 -4.74 42.88
C SER A 78 -6.60 -5.50 41.64
N LEU A 79 -6.37 -6.81 41.77
CA LEU A 79 -5.95 -7.65 40.65
C LEU A 79 -6.99 -7.69 39.53
N GLY A 80 -8.28 -7.66 39.87
CA GLY A 80 -9.37 -7.56 38.90
C GLY A 80 -9.32 -6.26 38.10
N LYS A 81 -9.10 -5.12 38.77
CA LYS A 81 -8.95 -3.81 38.12
C LYS A 81 -7.73 -3.79 37.19
N PHE A 82 -6.57 -4.25 37.65
CA PHE A 82 -5.36 -4.32 36.82
C PHE A 82 -5.56 -5.19 35.57
N GLY A 83 -6.17 -6.36 35.73
CA GLY A 83 -6.51 -7.23 34.61
C GLY A 83 -7.46 -6.56 33.60
N ASN A 84 -8.44 -5.78 34.08
CA ASN A 84 -9.36 -5.05 33.20
C ASN A 84 -8.66 -3.91 32.43
N TYR A 85 -7.82 -3.10 33.07
CA TYR A 85 -7.04 -2.06 32.37
C TYR A 85 -6.15 -2.65 31.28
N LEU A 86 -5.42 -3.72 31.60
CA LEU A 86 -4.55 -4.38 30.63
C LEU A 86 -5.35 -5.02 29.48
N ARG A 87 -6.56 -5.52 29.76
CA ARG A 87 -7.48 -6.02 28.72
C ARG A 87 -7.92 -4.90 27.79
N GLU A 88 -8.26 -3.73 28.31
CA GLU A 88 -8.64 -2.59 27.47
C GLU A 88 -7.47 -2.09 26.60
N ILE A 89 -6.25 -2.01 27.15
CA ILE A 89 -5.04 -1.69 26.37
C ILE A 89 -4.84 -2.71 25.23
N GLN A 90 -5.02 -3.99 25.52
CA GLN A 90 -4.94 -5.04 24.50
C GLN A 90 -6.00 -4.87 23.40
N THR A 91 -7.23 -4.51 23.76
CA THR A 91 -8.30 -4.21 22.80
C THR A 91 -7.93 -3.02 21.92
N LEU A 92 -7.42 -1.93 22.50
CA LEU A 92 -6.94 -0.76 21.74
C LEU A 92 -5.83 -1.14 20.75
N PHE A 93 -4.88 -1.97 21.17
CA PHE A 93 -3.81 -2.44 20.31
C PHE A 93 -4.33 -3.34 19.18
N SER A 94 -5.30 -4.20 19.48
CA SER A 94 -5.97 -5.04 18.47
C SER A 94 -6.68 -4.20 17.40
N ASN A 95 -7.38 -3.14 17.81
CA ASN A 95 -8.04 -2.21 16.91
C ASN A 95 -7.04 -1.46 16.01
N LEU A 96 -5.90 -1.03 16.57
CA LEU A 96 -4.81 -0.41 15.79
C LEU A 96 -4.30 -1.36 14.68
N LEU A 97 -4.09 -2.64 15.01
CA LEU A 97 -3.64 -3.65 14.04
C LEU A 97 -4.68 -3.88 12.95
N GLU A 98 -5.97 -3.89 13.29
CA GLU A 98 -7.07 -4.05 12.34
C GLU A 98 -7.16 -2.85 11.38
N GLN A 99 -7.12 -1.62 11.90
CA GLN A 99 -7.11 -0.40 11.07
C GLN A 99 -5.90 -0.37 10.13
N THR A 100 -4.72 -0.75 10.65
CA THR A 100 -3.49 -0.86 9.85
C THR A 100 -3.67 -1.89 8.72
N SER A 101 -4.25 -3.06 9.04
CA SER A 101 -4.53 -4.11 8.06
C SER A 101 -5.52 -3.66 6.99
N HIS A 102 -6.64 -3.05 7.36
CA HIS A 102 -7.67 -2.64 6.42
C HIS A 102 -7.26 -1.47 5.52
N SER A 103 -6.40 -0.58 6.01
CA SER A 103 -5.92 0.57 5.25
C SER A 103 -4.65 0.22 4.46
N LEU A 104 -3.53 -0.05 5.14
CA LEU A 104 -2.21 -0.18 4.50
C LEU A 104 -2.13 -1.41 3.60
N LEU A 105 -2.53 -2.59 4.08
CA LEU A 105 -2.42 -3.80 3.24
C LEU A 105 -3.33 -3.71 2.03
N ARG A 106 -4.56 -3.22 2.20
CA ARG A 106 -5.53 -3.12 1.10
C ARG A 106 -5.04 -2.15 0.03
N THR A 107 -4.63 -0.94 0.42
CA THR A 107 -4.15 0.08 -0.52
C THR A 107 -2.89 -0.39 -1.24
N LEU A 108 -1.87 -0.87 -0.52
CA LEU A 108 -0.64 -1.38 -1.13
C LEU A 108 -0.90 -2.56 -2.08
N THR A 109 -1.80 -3.48 -1.70
CA THR A 109 -2.18 -4.61 -2.56
C THR A 109 -2.86 -4.14 -3.84
N ARG A 110 -3.76 -3.16 -3.76
CA ARG A 110 -4.46 -2.58 -4.93
C ARG A 110 -3.47 -1.88 -5.86
N MET A 111 -2.59 -1.04 -5.30
CA MET A 111 -1.56 -0.33 -6.07
C MET A 111 -0.66 -1.29 -6.87
N LEU A 112 -0.26 -2.41 -6.28
CA LEU A 112 0.55 -3.43 -6.95
C LEU A 112 -0.24 -4.23 -7.99
N LYS A 113 -1.37 -4.81 -7.58
CA LYS A 113 -2.10 -5.80 -8.39
C LYS A 113 -2.96 -5.19 -9.49
N GLU A 114 -3.41 -3.96 -9.30
CA GLU A 114 -4.30 -3.27 -10.22
C GLU A 114 -3.55 -2.15 -10.94
N ASP A 115 -3.06 -1.14 -10.21
CA ASP A 115 -2.55 0.08 -10.83
C ASP A 115 -1.23 -0.16 -11.60
N ILE A 116 -0.21 -0.69 -10.93
CA ILE A 116 1.10 -0.98 -11.55
C ILE A 116 0.94 -2.01 -12.66
N ARG A 117 0.23 -3.11 -12.39
CA ARG A 117 -0.01 -4.16 -13.38
C ARG A 117 -0.66 -3.60 -14.65
N LYS A 118 -1.66 -2.73 -14.52
CA LYS A 118 -2.33 -2.09 -15.65
C LYS A 118 -1.36 -1.29 -16.51
N VAL A 119 -0.47 -0.50 -15.90
CA VAL A 119 0.54 0.27 -16.65
C VAL A 119 1.54 -0.65 -17.35
N LYS A 120 1.99 -1.72 -16.69
CA LYS A 120 2.92 -2.70 -17.29
C LYS A 120 2.28 -3.45 -18.46
N ASP A 121 1.02 -3.84 -18.34
CA ASP A 121 0.30 -4.52 -19.43
C ASP A 121 0.07 -3.57 -20.61
N GLN A 122 -0.21 -2.28 -20.36
CA GLN A 122 -0.24 -1.25 -21.39
C GLN A 122 1.14 -1.05 -22.04
N GLY A 123 2.22 -1.09 -21.26
CA GLY A 123 3.60 -1.03 -21.77
C GLY A 123 3.94 -2.19 -22.70
N LYS A 124 3.52 -3.42 -22.37
CA LYS A 124 3.69 -4.59 -23.28
C LYS A 124 2.93 -4.40 -24.59
N LEU A 125 1.71 -3.85 -24.54
CA LEU A 125 0.93 -3.55 -25.73
C LEU A 125 1.62 -2.49 -26.59
N PHE A 126 2.16 -1.45 -25.97
CA PHE A 126 2.96 -0.41 -26.63
C PHE A 126 4.18 -1.00 -27.35
N GLU A 127 4.98 -1.83 -26.68
CA GLU A 127 6.16 -2.45 -27.30
C GLU A 127 5.80 -3.35 -28.48
N ARG A 128 4.72 -4.12 -28.36
CA ARG A 128 4.22 -4.95 -29.46
C ARG A 128 3.82 -4.11 -30.67
N LEU A 129 3.00 -3.08 -30.46
CA LEU A 129 2.52 -2.22 -31.55
C LEU A 129 3.63 -1.34 -32.12
N SER A 130 4.64 -1.01 -31.33
CA SER A 130 5.86 -0.38 -31.82
C SER A 130 6.60 -1.31 -32.79
N SER A 131 6.81 -2.58 -32.43
CA SER A 131 7.44 -3.56 -33.31
C SER A 131 6.63 -3.78 -34.60
N ASP A 132 5.30 -3.89 -34.50
CA ASP A 132 4.43 -4.04 -35.67
C ASP A 132 4.53 -2.81 -36.59
N TYR A 133 4.67 -1.61 -36.02
CA TYR A 133 4.85 -0.37 -36.76
C TYR A 133 6.19 -0.32 -37.49
N ASP A 134 7.29 -0.69 -36.82
CA ASP A 134 8.63 -0.78 -37.43
C ASP A 134 8.64 -1.77 -38.61
N MET A 135 7.98 -2.93 -38.45
CA MET A 135 7.83 -3.91 -39.54
C MET A 135 7.02 -3.35 -40.72
N ALA A 136 5.94 -2.61 -40.45
CA ALA A 136 5.12 -1.98 -41.48
C ALA A 136 5.89 -0.88 -42.25
N LEU A 137 6.71 -0.09 -41.53
CA LEU A 137 7.61 0.90 -42.13
C LEU A 137 8.62 0.23 -43.06
N GLN A 138 9.30 -0.82 -42.60
CA GLN A 138 10.27 -1.55 -43.40
C GLN A 138 9.64 -2.15 -44.66
N LYS A 139 8.49 -2.83 -44.51
CA LYS A 139 7.75 -3.42 -45.63
C LYS A 139 7.28 -2.38 -46.65
N ASN A 140 6.88 -1.19 -46.19
CA ASN A 140 6.51 -0.10 -47.08
C ASN A 140 7.72 0.49 -47.82
N ALA A 141 8.87 0.63 -47.14
CA ALA A 141 10.10 1.09 -47.75
C ALA A 141 10.65 0.12 -48.81
N ASP A 142 10.54 -1.18 -48.57
CA ASP A 142 11.01 -2.24 -49.48
C ASP A 142 10.03 -2.50 -50.66
N ALA A 143 8.86 -1.86 -50.67
CA ALA A 143 7.85 -2.09 -51.69
C ALA A 143 8.35 -1.67 -53.09
N SER A 144 8.30 -2.60 -54.03
CA SER A 144 8.77 -2.36 -55.40
C SER A 144 7.87 -1.39 -56.14
N LYS A 145 8.43 -0.23 -56.54
CA LYS A 145 7.72 0.82 -57.29
C LYS A 145 7.15 0.36 -58.64
N THR A 146 7.63 -0.77 -59.18
CA THR A 146 7.14 -1.34 -60.43
C THR A 146 5.86 -2.16 -60.27
N LYS A 147 5.42 -2.43 -59.02
CA LYS A 147 4.19 -3.17 -58.70
C LYS A 147 3.24 -2.28 -57.88
N PRO A 148 2.40 -1.45 -58.55
CA PRO A 148 1.56 -0.46 -57.89
C PRO A 148 0.62 -1.03 -56.81
N HIS A 149 0.01 -2.19 -57.06
CA HIS A 149 -0.90 -2.84 -56.11
C HIS A 149 -0.21 -3.22 -54.79
N ILE A 150 1.05 -3.71 -54.85
CA ILE A 150 1.83 -4.05 -53.65
C ILE A 150 2.18 -2.78 -52.85
N CYS A 151 2.51 -1.70 -53.55
CA CYS A 151 2.78 -0.41 -52.91
C CYS A 151 1.54 0.13 -52.19
N GLU A 152 0.37 0.03 -52.84
CA GLU A 152 -0.90 0.47 -52.26
C GLU A 152 -1.26 -0.35 -51.00
N ASP A 153 -1.15 -1.67 -51.06
CA ASP A 153 -1.42 -2.55 -49.91
C ASP A 153 -0.46 -2.29 -48.74
N ALA A 154 0.83 -2.12 -49.03
CA ALA A 154 1.82 -1.78 -48.00
C ALA A 154 1.55 -0.41 -47.36
N SER A 155 1.10 0.58 -48.15
CA SER A 155 0.75 1.91 -47.67
C SER A 155 -0.51 1.91 -46.79
N LYS A 156 -1.52 1.11 -47.16
CA LYS A 156 -2.74 0.92 -46.34
C LYS A 156 -2.42 0.30 -44.99
N ILE A 157 -1.61 -0.77 -44.97
CA ILE A 157 -1.17 -1.41 -43.72
C ILE A 157 -0.39 -0.42 -42.86
N LEU A 158 0.58 0.31 -43.44
CA LEU A 158 1.36 1.31 -42.71
C LEU A 158 0.46 2.39 -42.08
N THR A 159 -0.53 2.88 -42.82
CA THR A 159 -1.45 3.91 -42.31
C THR A 159 -2.27 3.40 -41.12
N ALA A 160 -2.78 2.17 -41.21
CA ALA A 160 -3.52 1.55 -40.13
C ALA A 160 -2.65 1.32 -38.88
N THR A 161 -1.45 0.75 -39.06
CA THR A 161 -0.54 0.47 -37.94
C THR A 161 -0.03 1.76 -37.29
N ARG A 162 0.26 2.81 -38.07
CA ARG A 162 0.64 4.13 -37.53
C ARG A 162 -0.44 4.73 -36.63
N SER A 163 -1.70 4.62 -37.03
CA SER A 163 -2.83 5.09 -36.22
C SER A 163 -2.92 4.33 -34.89
N CYS A 164 -2.84 2.99 -34.95
CA CYS A 164 -2.89 2.13 -33.77
C CYS A 164 -1.73 2.39 -32.80
N PHE A 165 -0.52 2.56 -33.34
CA PHE A 165 0.66 2.96 -32.56
C PHE A 165 0.46 4.32 -31.89
N GLY A 166 -0.05 5.32 -32.62
CA GLY A 166 -0.32 6.65 -32.07
C GLY A 166 -1.30 6.62 -30.88
N HIS A 167 -2.42 5.90 -31.02
CA HIS A 167 -3.37 5.71 -29.93
C HIS A 167 -2.74 5.02 -28.71
N THR A 168 -2.02 3.93 -28.93
CA THR A 168 -1.40 3.16 -27.85
C THR A 168 -0.29 3.95 -27.15
N SER A 169 0.45 4.79 -27.89
CA SER A 169 1.46 5.69 -27.34
C SER A 169 0.87 6.71 -26.38
N ILE A 170 -0.26 7.31 -26.76
CA ILE A 170 -1.00 8.25 -25.92
C ILE A 170 -1.55 7.53 -24.69
N ASP A 171 -2.17 6.36 -24.86
CA ASP A 171 -2.73 5.58 -23.75
C ASP A 171 -1.66 5.17 -22.75
N TYR A 172 -0.50 4.71 -23.22
CA TYR A 172 0.60 4.31 -22.34
C TYR A 172 1.17 5.50 -21.56
N THR A 173 1.41 6.62 -22.25
CA THR A 173 1.86 7.87 -21.62
C THR A 173 0.85 8.38 -20.60
N TYR A 174 -0.44 8.30 -20.93
CA TYR A 174 -1.51 8.64 -19.99
C TYR A 174 -1.48 7.75 -18.75
N GLN A 175 -1.38 6.43 -18.90
CA GLN A 175 -1.30 5.52 -17.75
C GLN A 175 -0.08 5.81 -16.87
N ILE A 176 1.09 6.07 -17.45
CA ILE A 176 2.30 6.46 -16.71
C ILE A 176 2.05 7.76 -15.91
N ASN A 177 1.55 8.79 -16.57
CA ASN A 177 1.32 10.09 -15.95
C ASN A 177 0.27 10.01 -14.82
N VAL A 178 -0.80 9.22 -15.02
CA VAL A 178 -1.82 8.97 -14.00
C VAL A 178 -1.22 8.24 -12.80
N LEU A 179 -0.51 7.14 -13.02
CA LEU A 179 0.13 6.35 -11.97
C LEU A 179 1.04 7.23 -11.12
N TYR A 180 1.91 8.02 -11.76
CA TYR A 180 2.84 8.91 -11.06
C TYR A 180 2.14 9.91 -10.14
N ASN A 181 1.12 10.60 -10.66
CA ASN A 181 0.42 11.63 -9.91
C ASN A 181 -0.47 11.03 -8.79
N GLN A 182 -1.17 9.94 -9.07
CA GLN A 182 -2.06 9.29 -8.11
C GLN A 182 -1.27 8.63 -6.97
N HIS A 183 -0.27 7.82 -7.29
CA HIS A 183 0.47 7.06 -6.29
C HIS A 183 1.24 7.97 -5.32
N LYS A 184 1.77 9.10 -5.81
CA LYS A 184 2.43 10.09 -4.96
C LYS A 184 1.50 10.61 -3.87
N VAL A 185 0.31 11.06 -4.24
CA VAL A 185 -0.67 11.64 -3.31
C VAL A 185 -1.20 10.56 -2.37
N GLU A 186 -1.57 9.41 -2.94
CA GLU A 186 -2.16 8.32 -2.17
C GLU A 186 -1.20 7.72 -1.14
N LEU A 187 0.10 7.60 -1.44
CA LEU A 187 1.08 7.14 -0.44
C LEU A 187 1.19 8.12 0.72
N ILE A 188 1.18 9.44 0.44
CA ILE A 188 1.24 10.46 1.50
C ILE A 188 -0.01 10.38 2.38
N GLU A 189 -1.19 10.29 1.78
CA GLU A 189 -2.46 10.14 2.50
C GLU A 189 -2.51 8.84 3.31
N LEU A 190 -1.99 7.75 2.77
CA LEU A 190 -1.92 6.46 3.45
C LEU A 190 -1.07 6.53 4.72
N PHE A 191 0.13 7.12 4.62
CA PHE A 191 1.01 7.28 5.78
C PHE A 191 0.48 8.29 6.78
N LEU A 192 -0.19 9.35 6.32
CA LEU A 192 -0.90 10.27 7.21
C LEU A 192 -1.99 9.55 8.00
N SER A 193 -2.80 8.71 7.34
CA SER A 193 -3.81 7.87 7.99
C SER A 193 -3.17 6.92 9.01
N TYR A 194 -2.04 6.29 8.65
CA TYR A 194 -1.32 5.40 9.56
C TYR A 194 -0.88 6.11 10.85
N ILE A 195 -0.29 7.31 10.73
CA ILE A 195 0.10 8.12 11.89
C ILE A 195 -1.13 8.50 12.72
N ASN A 196 -2.26 8.81 12.08
CA ASN A 196 -3.50 9.12 12.80
C ASN A 196 -4.05 7.91 13.58
N PHE A 197 -3.90 6.68 13.07
CA PHE A 197 -4.28 5.48 13.84
C PHE A 197 -3.44 5.34 15.12
N HIS A 198 -2.12 5.52 15.01
CA HIS A 198 -1.23 5.53 16.18
C HIS A 198 -1.58 6.65 17.15
N LYS A 199 -1.85 7.86 16.65
CA LYS A 199 -2.28 8.99 17.47
C LYS A 199 -3.56 8.66 18.25
N ALA A 200 -4.55 8.06 17.60
CA ALA A 200 -5.80 7.64 18.23
C ALA A 200 -5.55 6.56 19.30
N PHE A 201 -4.72 5.57 19.00
CA PHE A 201 -4.30 4.54 19.96
C PHE A 201 -3.67 5.13 21.21
N PHE A 202 -2.68 6.03 21.06
CA PHE A 202 -2.03 6.67 22.20
C PHE A 202 -2.96 7.59 22.98
N HIS A 203 -3.82 8.34 22.31
CA HIS A 203 -4.80 9.21 22.97
C HIS A 203 -5.78 8.40 23.83
N GLN A 204 -6.39 7.36 23.26
CA GLN A 204 -7.32 6.49 23.96
C GLN A 204 -6.63 5.74 25.12
N GLY A 205 -5.39 5.27 24.89
CA GLY A 205 -4.60 4.63 25.93
C GLY A 205 -4.24 5.58 27.08
N TYR A 206 -3.94 6.85 26.78
CA TYR A 206 -3.68 7.86 27.80
C TYR A 206 -4.95 8.22 28.59
N GLU A 207 -6.09 8.43 27.94
CA GLU A 207 -7.36 8.71 28.62
C GLU A 207 -7.76 7.56 29.55
N LEU A 208 -7.62 6.32 29.09
CA LEU A 208 -7.82 5.12 29.89
C LEU A 208 -6.93 5.10 31.15
N LEU A 209 -5.67 5.46 30.98
CA LEU A 209 -4.65 5.42 32.04
C LEU A 209 -4.53 6.70 32.88
N SER A 210 -5.32 7.74 32.61
CA SER A 210 -5.28 9.01 33.36
C SER A 210 -6.51 9.23 34.22
N ILE A 211 -7.69 8.77 33.79
CA ILE A 211 -8.95 9.14 34.46
C ILE A 211 -9.27 8.21 35.64
N ASP A 212 -9.12 6.89 35.48
CA ASP A 212 -9.55 5.91 36.49
C ASP A 212 -8.38 5.29 37.28
N THR A 213 -7.25 5.09 36.62
CA THR A 213 -6.07 4.43 37.18
C THR A 213 -5.39 5.23 38.27
N GLU A 214 -5.16 6.54 38.14
CA GLU A 214 -4.43 7.29 39.19
C GLU A 214 -5.16 7.28 40.54
N LYS A 215 -6.49 7.43 40.52
CA LYS A 215 -7.31 7.38 41.73
C LYS A 215 -7.38 5.95 42.30
N ASP A 216 -7.53 4.96 41.43
CA ASP A 216 -7.55 3.55 41.85
C ASP A 216 -6.20 3.08 42.37
N PHE A 217 -5.08 3.42 41.72
CA PHE A 217 -3.73 3.11 42.18
C PHE A 217 -3.41 3.78 43.51
N ASN A 218 -3.80 5.04 43.70
CA ASN A 218 -3.60 5.73 44.98
C ASN A 218 -4.43 5.07 46.10
N THR A 219 -5.67 4.66 45.81
CA THR A 219 -6.53 3.96 46.78
C THR A 219 -5.96 2.60 47.13
N ILE A 220 -5.59 1.80 46.14
CA ILE A 220 -4.99 0.46 46.32
C ILE A 220 -3.66 0.56 47.09
N THR A 221 -2.80 1.51 46.74
CA THR A 221 -1.51 1.71 47.43
C THR A 221 -1.71 2.10 48.89
N THR A 222 -2.76 2.86 49.17
CA THR A 222 -3.10 3.28 50.53
C THR A 222 -3.65 2.10 51.34
N GLU A 223 -4.58 1.33 50.77
CA GLU A 223 -5.20 0.16 51.41
C GLU A 223 -4.18 -0.97 51.69
N VAL A 224 -3.25 -1.22 50.78
CA VAL A 224 -2.18 -2.21 50.98
C VAL A 224 -1.23 -1.79 52.10
N LYS A 225 -0.91 -0.50 52.24
CA LYS A 225 -0.04 0.02 53.32
C LYS A 225 -0.66 -0.05 54.72
N PHE A 226 -1.97 -0.23 54.83
CA PHE A 226 -2.67 -0.36 56.12
C PHE A 226 -2.81 -1.81 56.59
N GLN A 227 -2.25 -2.79 55.84
CA GLN A 227 -2.20 -4.20 56.25
C GLN A 227 -0.89 -4.59 56.97
N ASP A 228 0.11 -3.71 57.01
CA ASP A 228 1.34 -3.81 57.83
C ASP A 228 1.20 -3.04 59.16
#